data_AF-A0A8C6KJ42-F1
#
_entry.id   AF-A0A8C6KJ42-F1
#
_cell.length_a   1.000
_cell.length_b   1.000
_cell.length_c   1.000
_cell.angle_alpha   90.00
_cell.angle_beta   90.00
_cell.angle_gamma   90.00
#
_symmetry.space_group_name_H-M   'P 1'
#
loop_
_entity.id
_entity.type
_entity.pdbx_description
1 polymer ?
#
loop_
_entity_poly.entity_id
_entity_poly.type
_entity_poly.pdbx_seq_one_letter_code
_entity_poly.pdbx_strand_id
1 'polypeptide(L)'
;MLRCQQVGVTSCITEHPGFEPVALNPYVLQAVYGTFLQLYGEMQETMLNSCYRHLAYRNVVRWCWGYLGQHIRVVIPSCAVSRIRQEFPEDGAYKGFLPPLNLN
;
A
#
# COMPACT_ATOMS: atom_id res chain seq x y z
N MET A 1 4.52 0.82 19.88
CA MET A 1 3.14 1.37 19.88
C MET A 1 2.57 1.19 18.48
N LEU A 2 1.72 0.19 18.28
CA LEU A 2 0.92 0.07 17.06
C LEU A 2 0.01 1.31 17.02
N ARG A 3 0.23 2.22 16.07
CA ARG A 3 -0.53 3.49 15.98
C ARG A 3 -1.99 3.29 15.58
N CYS A 4 -2.42 2.06 15.32
CA CYS A 4 -3.82 1.64 15.31
C CYS A 4 -4.33 1.44 16.75
N GLN A 5 -4.43 2.49 17.56
CA GLN A 5 -5.27 2.42 18.76
C GLN A 5 -6.70 2.86 18.44
N GLN A 6 -7.53 1.82 18.24
CA GLN A 6 -8.95 1.72 18.60
C GLN A 6 -9.94 2.72 17.98
N VAL A 7 -10.30 2.48 16.72
CA VAL A 7 -11.73 2.54 16.36
C VAL A 7 -12.27 1.14 16.60
N GLY A 8 -13.29 1.02 17.46
CA GLY A 8 -13.76 -0.23 18.07
C GLY A 8 -13.77 -1.43 17.11
N VAL A 9 -13.31 -2.57 17.63
CA VAL A 9 -13.26 -3.91 17.01
C VAL A 9 -14.05 -4.00 15.69
N THR A 10 -13.45 -3.57 14.58
CA THR A 10 -13.99 -3.76 13.23
C THR A 10 -13.33 -5.01 12.66
N SER A 11 -14.16 -5.90 12.13
CA SER A 11 -13.80 -7.27 11.72
C SER A 11 -12.86 -7.33 10.50
N CYS A 12 -12.62 -6.22 9.80
CA CYS A 12 -11.67 -6.15 8.71
C CYS A 12 -11.06 -4.75 8.58
N ILE A 13 -9.77 -4.66 8.21
CA ILE A 13 -9.11 -3.36 7.97
C ILE A 13 -9.79 -2.53 6.87
N THR A 14 -10.44 -3.18 5.90
CA THR A 14 -11.16 -2.49 4.82
C THR A 14 -12.43 -1.79 5.30
N GLU A 15 -12.94 -2.14 6.47
CA GLU A 15 -14.10 -1.50 7.11
C GLU A 15 -13.70 -0.30 7.95
N HIS A 16 -12.41 -0.14 8.24
CA HIS A 16 -11.92 1.00 9.00
C HIS A 16 -12.08 2.28 8.16
N PRO A 17 -12.64 3.38 8.70
CA PRO A 17 -12.89 4.61 7.95
C PRO A 17 -11.61 5.23 7.36
N GLY A 18 -10.47 4.99 8.01
CA GLY A 18 -9.15 5.39 7.49
C GLY A 18 -8.64 4.59 6.28
N PHE A 19 -9.25 3.47 5.90
CA PHE A 19 -8.75 2.66 4.80
C PHE A 19 -8.91 3.35 3.43
N GLU A 20 -10.07 3.95 3.17
CA GLU A 20 -10.32 4.69 1.92
C GLU A 20 -9.29 5.80 1.70
N PRO A 21 -9.09 6.76 2.62
CA PRO A 21 -8.16 7.86 2.37
C PRO A 21 -6.70 7.39 2.31
N VAL A 22 -6.35 6.29 2.98
CA VAL A 22 -4.98 5.75 2.97
C VAL A 22 -4.66 5.00 1.67
N ALA A 23 -5.63 4.26 1.12
CA ALA A 23 -5.35 3.24 0.12
C ALA A 23 -6.18 3.33 -1.17
N LEU A 24 -7.35 3.99 -1.16
CA LEU A 24 -8.29 3.98 -2.28
C LEU A 24 -8.51 5.36 -2.91
N ASN A 25 -8.32 6.44 -2.14
CA ASN A 25 -8.55 7.80 -2.64
C ASN A 25 -7.51 8.21 -3.71
N PRO A 26 -7.91 8.39 -4.98
CA PRO A 26 -6.95 8.68 -6.05
C PRO A 26 -6.27 10.04 -5.87
N TYR A 27 -6.94 11.03 -5.27
CA TYR A 27 -6.36 12.36 -5.05
C TYR A 27 -5.29 12.32 -3.94
N VAL A 28 -5.50 11.51 -2.90
CA VAL A 28 -4.46 11.28 -1.89
C VAL A 28 -3.28 10.54 -2.52
N LEU A 29 -3.53 9.52 -3.35
CA LEU A 29 -2.48 8.78 -4.04
C LEU A 29 -1.68 9.67 -5.02
N GLN A 30 -2.31 10.65 -5.68
CA GLN A 30 -1.62 11.66 -6.50
C GLN A 30 -0.67 12.52 -5.66
N ALA A 31 -1.13 13.00 -4.50
CA ALA A 31 -0.28 13.78 -3.60
C ALA A 31 0.91 12.96 -3.07
N VAL A 32 0.64 11.70 -2.70
CA VAL A 32 1.67 10.75 -2.26
C VAL A 32 2.65 10.43 -3.39
N TYR A 33 2.17 10.31 -4.64
CA TYR A 33 3.03 10.12 -5.82
C TYR A 33 3.98 11.29 -6.00
N GLY A 34 3.49 12.54 -5.92
CA GLY A 34 4.33 13.73 -6.00
C GLY A 34 5.41 13.75 -4.91
N THR A 35 5.04 13.37 -3.69
CA THR A 35 5.99 13.25 -2.56
C THR A 35 7.01 12.14 -2.80
N PHE A 36 6.56 11.02 -3.36
CA PHE A 36 7.43 9.88 -3.69
C PHE A 36 8.49 10.28 -4.72
N LEU A 37 8.08 10.95 -5.81
CA LEU A 37 9.01 11.42 -6.84
C LEU A 37 10.08 12.35 -6.28
N GLN A 38 9.70 13.26 -5.38
CA GLN A 38 10.64 14.20 -4.75
C GLN A 38 11.70 13.48 -3.89
N LEU A 39 11.33 12.40 -3.20
CA LEU A 39 12.20 11.71 -2.25
C LEU A 39 13.02 10.57 -2.87
N TYR A 40 12.45 9.89 -3.87
CA TYR A 40 12.98 8.64 -4.40
C TYR A 40 13.21 8.66 -5.92
N GLY A 41 12.78 9.70 -6.62
CA GLY A 41 12.83 9.77 -8.08
C GLY A 41 11.71 8.96 -8.73
N GLU A 42 11.92 8.59 -10.00
CA GLU A 42 10.91 7.94 -10.83
C GLU A 42 10.46 6.57 -10.29
N MET A 43 9.18 6.26 -10.45
CA MET A 43 8.65 4.93 -10.18
C MET A 43 8.98 3.96 -11.33
N GLN A 44 9.20 2.70 -11.00
CA GLN A 44 9.45 1.66 -12.00
C GLN A 44 8.16 1.31 -12.77
N GLU A 45 7.01 1.42 -12.11
CA GLU A 45 5.70 1.24 -12.71
C GLU A 45 5.41 2.37 -13.72
N THR A 46 5.01 2.00 -14.94
CA THR A 46 4.68 2.95 -16.01
C THR A 46 3.17 3.18 -16.15
N MET A 47 2.35 2.24 -15.69
CA MET A 47 0.89 2.31 -15.75
C MET A 47 0.32 2.96 -14.49
N LEU A 48 -0.59 3.93 -14.66
CA LEU A 48 -1.15 4.72 -13.56
C LEU A 48 -1.74 3.87 -12.44
N ASN A 49 -2.56 2.86 -12.78
CA ASN A 49 -3.14 1.94 -11.81
C ASN A 49 -2.07 1.12 -11.07
N SER A 50 -0.97 0.77 -11.74
CA SER A 50 0.14 0.06 -11.10
C SER A 50 0.86 0.96 -10.10
N CYS A 51 1.09 2.24 -10.44
CA CYS A 51 1.64 3.23 -9.51
C CYS A 51 0.73 3.41 -8.28
N TYR A 52 -0.56 3.62 -8.50
CA TYR A 52 -1.54 3.81 -7.41
C TYR A 52 -1.63 2.59 -6.51
N ARG A 53 -1.66 1.39 -7.07
CA ARG A 53 -1.65 0.14 -6.31
C ARG A 53 -0.37 -0.01 -5.47
N HIS A 54 0.80 0.29 -6.06
CA HIS A 54 2.07 0.23 -5.33
C HIS A 54 2.09 1.24 -4.17
N LEU A 55 1.64 2.46 -4.39
CA LEU A 55 1.53 3.49 -3.35
C LEU A 55 0.53 3.11 -2.27
N ALA A 56 -0.64 2.57 -2.64
CA ALA A 56 -1.64 2.09 -1.70
C ALA A 56 -1.07 1.01 -0.78
N TYR A 57 -0.33 0.03 -1.33
CA TYR A 57 0.36 -0.98 -0.52
C TYR A 57 1.35 -0.35 0.46
N ARG A 58 2.18 0.59 0.01
CA ARG A 58 3.13 1.28 0.88
C ARG A 58 2.44 2.10 1.96
N ASN A 59 1.34 2.76 1.63
CA ASN A 59 0.57 3.56 2.57
C ASN A 59 -0.07 2.70 3.66
N VAL A 60 -0.68 1.57 3.30
CA VAL A 60 -1.22 0.62 4.29
C VAL A 60 -0.12 0.11 5.22
N VAL A 61 1.04 -0.24 4.66
CA VAL A 61 2.19 -0.67 5.48
C VAL A 61 2.65 0.44 6.43
N ARG A 62 2.79 1.67 5.93
CA ARG A 62 3.19 2.83 6.74
C ARG A 62 2.16 3.17 7.82
N TRP A 63 0.89 3.03 7.51
CA TRP A 63 -0.19 3.33 8.44
C TRP A 63 -0.24 2.33 9.60
N CYS A 64 -0.12 1.04 9.31
CA CYS A 64 -0.20 -0.02 10.32
C CYS A 64 1.10 -0.21 11.12
N TRP A 65 2.27 -0.10 10.47
CA TRP A 65 3.58 -0.42 11.09
C TRP A 65 4.56 0.76 11.16
N GLY A 66 4.24 1.91 10.57
CA GLY A 66 5.17 3.04 10.49
C GLY A 66 6.25 2.83 9.42
N TYR A 67 7.39 3.49 9.60
CA TYR A 67 8.52 3.33 8.69
C TYR A 67 9.20 1.97 8.91
N LEU A 68 9.26 1.15 7.86
CA LEU A 68 10.02 -0.08 7.81
C LEU A 68 11.33 0.15 7.05
N GLY A 69 12.45 -0.28 7.63
CA GLY A 69 13.75 -0.23 6.96
C GLY A 69 13.81 -1.13 5.72
N GLN A 70 14.84 -0.95 4.88
CA GLN A 70 14.95 -1.55 3.55
C GLN A 70 14.80 -3.08 3.50
N HIS A 71 15.13 -3.79 4.58
CA HIS A 71 15.09 -5.26 4.64
C HIS A 71 13.91 -5.82 5.44
N ILE A 72 13.09 -4.95 6.04
CA ILE A 72 11.92 -5.39 6.80
C ILE A 72 10.74 -5.41 5.82
N ARG A 73 10.18 -6.61 5.63
CA ARG A 73 9.01 -6.84 4.78
C ARG A 73 7.88 -7.35 5.67
N VAL A 74 6.69 -6.80 5.46
CA VAL A 74 5.45 -7.26 6.11
C VAL A 74 4.44 -7.66 5.04
N VAL A 75 3.64 -8.67 5.34
CA VAL A 75 2.57 -9.13 4.46
C VAL A 75 1.31 -8.32 4.75
N ILE A 76 0.74 -7.70 3.71
CA ILE A 76 -0.54 -7.00 3.81
C ILE A 76 -1.67 -8.05 3.84
N PRO A 77 -2.71 -7.87 4.69
CA PRO A 77 -3.87 -8.77 4.70
C PRO A 77 -4.51 -8.94 3.32
N SER A 78 -4.96 -10.15 2.99
CA SER A 78 -5.53 -10.48 1.68
C SER A 78 -6.75 -9.62 1.35
N CYS A 79 -7.61 -9.32 2.32
CA CYS A 79 -8.77 -8.44 2.15
C CYS A 79 -8.39 -7.05 1.64
N ALA A 80 -7.34 -6.44 2.20
CA ALA A 80 -6.84 -5.15 1.76
C ALA A 80 -6.23 -5.25 0.35
N VAL A 81 -5.43 -6.29 0.07
CA VAL A 81 -4.85 -6.51 -1.25
C VAL A 81 -5.94 -6.65 -2.32
N SER A 82 -6.96 -7.46 -2.05
CA SER A 82 -8.10 -7.67 -2.96
C SER A 82 -8.88 -6.39 -3.19
N ARG A 83 -9.20 -5.63 -2.13
CA ARG A 83 -9.94 -4.36 -2.26
C ARG A 83 -9.15 -3.33 -3.08
N ILE A 84 -7.84 -3.19 -2.85
CA ILE A 84 -6.96 -2.30 -3.62
C ILE A 84 -6.89 -2.73 -5.09
N ARG A 85 -6.81 -4.04 -5.38
CA ARG A 85 -6.78 -4.54 -6.76
C ARG A 85 -8.08 -4.33 -7.52
N GLN A 86 -9.22 -4.36 -6.82
CA GLN A 86 -10.52 -4.01 -7.40
C GLN A 86 -10.58 -2.52 -7.77
N GLU A 87 -10.01 -1.66 -6.93
CA GLU A 87 -9.97 -0.21 -7.18
C GLU A 87 -8.99 0.16 -8.30
N PHE A 88 -7.82 -0.52 -8.35
CA PHE A 88 -6.76 -0.29 -9.32
C PHE A 88 -6.41 -1.57 -10.09
N PRO A 89 -7.25 -1.97 -11.07
CA PRO A 89 -7.09 -3.22 -11.81
C PRO A 89 -5.88 -3.18 -12.75
N GLU A 90 -5.45 -4.38 -13.17
CA GLU A 90 -4.42 -4.62 -14.20
C GLU A 90 -4.94 -5.68 -15.17
N ASP A 91 -4.63 -5.55 -16.46
CA ASP A 91 -5.14 -6.43 -17.53
C ASP A 91 -4.46 -7.82 -17.55
N GLY A 92 -3.78 -8.21 -16.47
CA GLY A 92 -2.95 -9.41 -16.40
C GLY A 92 -2.73 -9.95 -14.99
N ALA A 93 -1.89 -10.99 -14.88
CA ALA A 93 -1.61 -11.63 -13.60
C ALA A 93 -0.80 -10.72 -12.67
N TYR A 94 -1.32 -10.48 -11.47
CA TYR A 94 -0.62 -9.70 -10.47
C TYR A 94 0.65 -10.40 -10.00
N LYS A 95 1.78 -9.67 -9.97
CA LYS A 95 2.95 -10.10 -9.22
C LYS A 95 2.62 -10.10 -7.72
N GLY A 96 2.80 -11.27 -7.09
CA GLY A 96 2.59 -11.45 -5.65
C GLY A 96 3.71 -10.87 -4.80
N PHE A 97 3.68 -11.12 -3.50
CA PHE A 97 4.76 -10.78 -2.59
C PHE A 97 6.03 -11.57 -2.97
N LEU A 98 7.11 -10.85 -3.22
CA LEU A 98 8.43 -11.45 -3.42
C LEU A 98 9.18 -11.43 -2.08
N PRO A 99 9.64 -12.59 -1.57
CA PRO A 99 10.49 -12.61 -0.39
C PRO A 99 11.76 -11.79 -0.63
N PRO A 100 12.37 -11.21 0.41
CA PRO A 100 13.64 -10.50 0.25
C PRO A 100 14.64 -11.42 -0.44
N LEU A 101 15.30 -10.90 -1.49
CA LEU A 101 16.38 -11.62 -2.14
C LEU A 101 17.41 -11.94 -1.06
N ASN A 102 17.68 -13.23 -0.83
CA ASN A 102 18.82 -13.66 -0.03
C ASN A 102 20.08 -13.21 -0.79
N LEU A 103 20.52 -11.98 -0.52
CA LEU A 103 21.85 -11.53 -0.90
C LEU A 103 22.80 -12.20 0.09
N ASN A 104 23.27 -13.39 -0.28
CA ASN A 104 24.47 -13.98 0.32
C ASN A 104 25.69 -13.16 -0.10
#